data_AF-A0A930WZP1-F1
#
_entry.id   AF-A0A930WZP1-F1
#
_cell.length_a   1.000
_cell.length_b   1.000
_cell.length_c   1.000
_cell.angle_alpha   90.00
_cell.angle_beta   90.00
_cell.angle_gamma   90.00
#
_symmetry.space_group_name_H-M   'P 1'
#
loop_
_entity.id
_entity.type
_entity.pdbx_description
1 polymer ?
#
loop_
_entity_poly.entity_id
_entity_poly.type
_entity_poly.pdbx_seq_one_letter_code
_entity_poly.pdbx_strand_id
1 'polypeptide(L)'
;MKLIKLLPVMAIASVCVAGQVHAAQDPLMMPEQPAAPLTAEQQDISLAVPSEEVKAVVSEFAAFQLGMSNALIQDDNRVMSGQQRYTNNVLYYMNVRRSWYITSHRYKKDSYARVALDRLYLDYKEFFTNHTTVSDMNKAEYENQILAILEKNTANMSNDELRFYMNEMVIYSLKEAMRDGNNRVKRIR
;
A
#
# COMPACT_ATOMS: atom_id res chain seq x y z
N MET A 1 -72.57 18.79 -45.49
CA MET A 1 -71.20 18.64 -44.95
C MET A 1 -71.32 18.44 -43.44
N LYS A 2 -71.28 17.19 -42.99
CA LYS A 2 -70.19 16.55 -42.21
C LYS A 2 -70.14 17.01 -40.74
N LEU A 3 -70.81 16.23 -39.89
CA LEU A 3 -70.48 16.04 -38.47
C LEU A 3 -69.04 15.51 -38.39
N ILE A 4 -68.18 16.17 -37.61
CA ILE A 4 -66.91 15.58 -37.17
C ILE A 4 -66.91 15.61 -35.63
N LYS A 5 -66.93 14.40 -35.06
CA LYS A 5 -66.84 14.12 -33.62
C LYS A 5 -65.45 14.52 -33.12
N LEU A 6 -65.37 15.36 -32.09
CA LEU A 6 -64.15 15.60 -31.33
C LEU A 6 -64.08 14.57 -30.19
N LEU A 7 -63.16 13.61 -30.30
CA LEU A 7 -62.73 12.72 -29.23
C LEU A 7 -61.63 13.44 -28.42
N PRO A 8 -61.66 13.46 -27.09
CA PRO A 8 -60.52 13.91 -26.30
C PRO A 8 -59.48 12.79 -26.20
N VAL A 9 -58.33 12.98 -26.84
CA VAL A 9 -57.14 12.16 -26.62
C VAL A 9 -56.50 12.63 -25.31
N MET A 10 -56.58 11.80 -24.27
CA MET A 10 -55.82 11.98 -23.03
C MET A 10 -54.33 11.80 -23.33
N ALA A 11 -53.58 12.90 -23.37
CA ALA A 11 -52.13 12.88 -23.40
C ALA A 11 -51.61 12.67 -21.97
N ILE A 12 -51.25 11.43 -21.62
CA ILE A 12 -50.50 11.15 -20.40
C ILE A 12 -49.05 11.53 -20.69
N ALA A 13 -48.64 12.69 -20.19
CA ALA A 13 -47.23 13.10 -20.16
C ALA A 13 -46.52 12.27 -19.10
N SER A 14 -46.00 11.11 -19.49
CA SER A 14 -45.08 10.32 -18.68
C SER A 14 -43.77 11.09 -18.58
N VAL A 15 -43.61 11.90 -17.54
CA VAL A 15 -42.31 12.45 -17.15
C VAL A 15 -41.50 11.27 -16.61
N CYS A 16 -40.77 10.60 -17.49
CA CYS A 16 -39.69 9.71 -17.09
C CYS A 16 -38.59 10.59 -16.50
N VAL A 17 -38.64 10.83 -15.20
CA VAL A 17 -37.47 11.29 -14.45
C VAL A 17 -36.49 10.12 -14.47
N ALA A 18 -35.57 10.12 -15.44
CA ALA A 18 -34.39 9.28 -15.40
C ALA A 18 -33.55 9.76 -14.21
N GLY A 19 -33.84 9.20 -13.03
CA GLY A 19 -32.90 9.28 -11.92
C GLY A 19 -31.62 8.63 -12.39
N GLN A 20 -30.61 9.43 -12.71
CA GLN A 20 -29.26 8.91 -12.89
C GLN A 20 -28.83 8.39 -11.53
N VAL A 21 -29.03 7.09 -11.33
CA VAL A 21 -28.34 6.32 -10.30
C VAL A 21 -26.87 6.41 -10.68
N HIS A 22 -26.19 7.45 -10.23
CA HIS A 22 -24.74 7.42 -10.13
C HIS A 22 -24.48 6.34 -9.10
N ALA A 23 -24.25 5.09 -9.55
CA ALA A 23 -23.58 4.12 -8.71
C ALA A 23 -22.37 4.84 -8.13
N ALA A 24 -22.23 4.85 -6.80
CA ALA A 24 -21.13 5.53 -6.13
C ALA A 24 -19.83 5.06 -6.82
N GLN A 25 -19.15 5.98 -7.51
CA GLN A 25 -17.89 5.65 -8.15
C GLN A 25 -16.93 5.26 -7.03
N ASP A 26 -16.32 4.09 -7.13
CA ASP A 26 -15.29 3.66 -6.19
C ASP A 26 -14.17 4.71 -6.18
N PRO A 27 -13.96 5.44 -5.07
CA PRO A 27 -12.95 6.49 -4.99
C PRO A 27 -11.54 5.98 -5.29
N LEU A 28 -11.25 4.71 -5.02
CA LEU A 28 -9.95 4.11 -5.27
C LEU A 28 -9.67 3.85 -6.76
N MET A 29 -10.73 3.75 -7.57
CA MET A 29 -10.66 3.57 -9.02
C MET A 29 -10.57 4.89 -9.80
N MET A 30 -10.81 6.01 -9.13
CA MET A 30 -10.69 7.35 -9.69
C MET A 30 -9.25 7.85 -9.63
N PRO A 31 -8.84 8.80 -10.48
CA PRO A 31 -7.53 9.44 -10.35
C PRO A 31 -7.35 10.10 -8.99
N GLU A 32 -6.11 10.08 -8.48
CA GLU A 32 -5.75 10.76 -7.24
C GLU A 32 -6.17 12.23 -7.28
N GLN A 33 -6.92 12.66 -6.27
CA GLN A 33 -7.33 14.04 -6.10
C GLN A 33 -6.41 14.73 -5.08
N PRO A 34 -6.17 16.05 -5.20
CA PRO A 34 -5.51 16.81 -4.15
C PRO A 34 -6.25 16.61 -2.82
N ALA A 35 -5.53 16.14 -1.80
CA ALA A 35 -6.09 15.91 -0.47
C ALA A 35 -5.67 17.03 0.49
N ALA A 36 -6.63 17.59 1.20
CA ALA A 36 -6.36 18.44 2.36
C ALA A 36 -5.87 17.57 3.54
N PRO A 37 -5.12 18.15 4.50
CA PRO A 37 -4.84 17.47 5.76
C PRO A 37 -6.13 17.01 6.44
N LEU A 38 -6.09 15.84 7.09
CA LEU A 38 -7.22 15.33 7.85
C LEU A 38 -7.56 16.30 8.99
N THR A 39 -8.85 16.51 9.23
CA THR A 39 -9.29 17.22 10.44
C THR A 39 -8.99 16.37 11.68
N ALA A 40 -8.96 16.99 12.87
CA ALA A 40 -8.78 16.25 14.12
C ALA A 40 -9.82 15.13 14.28
N GLU A 41 -11.09 15.42 13.98
CA GLU A 41 -12.16 14.43 14.03
C GLU A 41 -11.97 13.28 13.05
N GLN A 42 -11.51 13.58 11.82
CA GLN A 42 -11.18 12.55 10.84
C GLN A 42 -9.99 11.70 11.32
N GLN A 43 -8.95 12.33 11.87
CA GLN A 43 -7.78 11.62 12.39
C GLN A 43 -8.16 10.65 13.50
N ASP A 44 -9.07 11.05 14.41
CA ASP A 44 -9.49 10.25 15.56
C ASP A 44 -10.26 8.98 15.18
N ILE A 45 -11.02 9.02 14.09
CA ILE A 45 -11.85 7.89 13.65
C ILE A 45 -11.21 7.02 12.56
N SER A 46 -10.17 7.52 11.89
CA SER A 46 -9.57 6.84 10.75
C SER A 46 -8.52 5.82 11.21
N LEU A 47 -8.33 4.74 10.45
CA LEU A 47 -7.41 3.63 10.77
C LEU A 47 -5.95 4.09 10.94
N ALA A 48 -5.38 3.94 12.14
CA ALA A 48 -4.02 4.41 12.42
C ALA A 48 -2.96 3.88 11.43
N VAL A 49 -2.16 4.80 10.90
CA VAL A 49 -0.99 4.50 10.06
C VAL A 49 0.18 5.40 10.51
N PRO A 50 1.35 4.84 10.87
CA PRO A 50 1.62 3.41 11.07
C PRO A 50 0.78 2.81 12.20
N SER A 51 0.23 1.61 12.01
CA SER A 51 -0.44 0.87 13.09
C SER A 51 0.55 0.40 14.16
N GLU A 52 0.05 0.04 15.35
CA GLU A 52 0.88 -0.56 16.41
C GLU A 52 1.54 -1.87 15.95
N GLU A 53 0.87 -2.65 15.11
CA GLU A 53 1.47 -3.85 14.52
C GLU A 53 2.63 -3.51 13.59
N VAL A 54 2.51 -2.45 12.76
CA VAL A 54 3.64 -1.99 11.94
C VAL A 54 4.81 -1.62 12.83
N LYS A 55 4.59 -0.84 13.90
CA LYS A 55 5.67 -0.43 14.83
C LYS A 55 6.38 -1.64 15.42
N ALA A 56 5.62 -2.64 15.89
CA ALA A 56 6.18 -3.86 16.44
C ALA A 56 7.00 -4.65 15.41
N VAL A 57 6.48 -4.82 14.20
CA VAL A 57 7.14 -5.58 13.12
C VAL A 57 8.39 -4.84 12.60
N VAL A 58 8.36 -3.51 12.52
CA VAL A 58 9.54 -2.70 12.16
C VAL A 58 10.65 -2.87 13.20
N SER A 59 10.31 -2.86 14.49
CA SER A 59 11.30 -3.07 15.55
C SER A 59 11.88 -4.49 15.53
N GLU A 60 11.04 -5.51 15.31
CA GLU A 60 11.47 -6.90 15.12
C GLU A 60 12.42 -7.02 13.92
N PHE A 61 12.06 -6.42 12.78
CA PHE A 61 12.88 -6.46 11.58
C PHE A 61 14.22 -5.76 11.75
N ALA A 62 14.26 -4.61 12.43
CA ALA A 62 15.52 -3.90 12.70
C ALA A 62 16.45 -4.72 13.62
N ALA A 63 15.90 -5.40 14.63
CA ALA A 63 16.66 -6.32 15.48
C ALA A 63 17.16 -7.54 14.69
N PHE A 64 16.34 -8.09 13.81
CA PHE A 64 16.72 -9.17 12.92
C PHE A 64 17.87 -8.74 11.98
N GLN A 65 17.74 -7.58 11.34
CA GLN A 65 18.78 -7.01 10.49
C GLN A 65 20.10 -6.84 11.23
N LEU A 66 20.09 -6.32 12.46
CA LEU A 66 21.28 -6.23 13.30
C LEU A 66 21.93 -7.60 13.55
N GLY A 67 21.13 -8.64 13.84
CA GLY A 67 21.61 -10.02 13.99
C GLY A 67 22.23 -10.62 12.72
N MET A 68 21.93 -10.05 11.55
CA MET A 68 22.47 -10.45 10.26
C MET A 68 23.74 -9.69 9.84
N SER A 69 24.22 -8.74 10.65
CA SER A 69 25.36 -7.85 10.36
C SER A 69 26.63 -8.57 9.90
N ASN A 70 26.97 -9.70 10.52
CA ASN A 70 28.17 -10.48 10.22
C ASN A 70 27.91 -11.70 9.33
N ALA A 71 26.72 -11.85 8.78
CA ALA A 71 26.41 -13.00 7.93
C ALA A 71 26.82 -12.74 6.48
N LEU A 72 27.44 -13.74 5.86
CA LEU A 72 27.58 -13.85 4.43
C LEU A 72 26.62 -14.92 3.92
N ILE A 73 25.87 -14.58 2.88
CA ILE A 73 24.84 -15.43 2.28
C ILE A 73 25.21 -15.68 0.83
N GLN A 74 25.25 -16.95 0.45
CA GLN A 74 25.27 -17.38 -0.93
C GLN A 74 23.82 -17.58 -1.39
N ASP A 75 23.41 -16.80 -2.39
CA ASP A 75 22.13 -16.90 -3.07
C ASP A 75 22.39 -17.18 -4.55
N ASP A 76 22.10 -18.42 -4.97
CA ASP A 76 22.52 -19.00 -6.23
C ASP A 76 24.03 -18.77 -6.51
N ASN A 77 24.35 -17.91 -7.49
CA ASN A 77 25.72 -17.61 -7.93
C ASN A 77 26.27 -16.30 -7.32
N ARG A 78 25.57 -15.69 -6.37
CA ARG A 78 25.94 -14.41 -5.74
C ARG A 78 26.25 -14.61 -4.27
N VAL A 79 27.31 -13.97 -3.81
CA VAL A 79 27.61 -13.83 -2.37
C VAL A 79 27.30 -12.39 -1.97
N MET A 80 26.51 -12.21 -0.92
CA MET A 80 26.14 -10.90 -0.38
C MET A 80 26.05 -10.94 1.15
N SER A 81 25.97 -9.78 1.80
CA SER A 81 25.72 -9.74 3.24
C SER A 81 24.30 -10.22 3.56
N GLY A 82 24.11 -10.76 4.76
CA GLY A 82 22.79 -11.12 5.27
C GLY A 82 21.84 -9.94 5.24
N GLN A 83 22.32 -8.77 5.65
CA GLN A 83 21.51 -7.56 5.67
C GLN A 83 21.03 -7.15 4.27
N GLN A 84 21.94 -7.17 3.29
CA GLN A 84 21.58 -6.91 1.89
C GLN A 84 20.56 -7.92 1.37
N ARG A 85 20.75 -9.21 1.67
CA ARG A 85 19.82 -10.26 1.23
C ARG A 85 18.41 -10.05 1.79
N TYR A 86 18.29 -9.78 3.08
CA TYR A 86 16.97 -9.62 3.69
C TYR A 86 16.29 -8.31 3.31
N THR A 87 17.07 -7.26 3.05
CA THR A 87 16.55 -6.02 2.47
C THR A 87 16.01 -6.24 1.04
N ASN A 88 16.70 -7.02 0.21
CA ASN A 88 16.18 -7.41 -1.11
C ASN A 88 14.87 -8.19 -1.00
N ASN A 89 14.74 -9.05 0.01
CA ASN A 89 13.52 -9.80 0.26
C ASN A 89 12.34 -8.92 0.64
N VAL A 90 12.54 -7.91 1.48
CA VAL A 90 11.48 -6.94 1.79
C VAL A 90 10.92 -6.35 0.50
N LEU A 91 11.80 -5.91 -0.41
CA LEU A 91 11.38 -5.35 -1.70
C LEU A 91 10.67 -6.37 -2.59
N TYR A 92 11.11 -7.63 -2.58
CA TYR A 92 10.44 -8.71 -3.30
C TYR A 92 9.01 -8.93 -2.79
N TYR A 93 8.83 -9.17 -1.49
CA TYR A 93 7.52 -9.46 -0.91
C TYR A 93 6.59 -8.25 -0.89
N MET A 94 7.14 -7.05 -0.75
CA MET A 94 6.36 -5.82 -0.90
C MET A 94 5.82 -5.69 -2.33
N ASN A 95 6.63 -6.01 -3.34
CA ASN A 95 6.18 -6.03 -4.73
C ASN A 95 5.13 -7.12 -4.99
N VAL A 96 5.25 -8.29 -4.34
CA VAL A 96 4.22 -9.35 -4.39
C VAL A 96 2.88 -8.83 -3.84
N ARG A 97 2.88 -8.28 -2.62
CA ARG A 97 1.67 -7.77 -1.96
C ARG A 97 1.05 -6.61 -2.73
N ARG A 98 1.87 -5.67 -3.22
CA ARG A 98 1.46 -4.56 -4.11
C ARG A 98 0.75 -5.08 -5.36
N SER A 99 1.38 -6.03 -6.06
CA SER A 99 0.85 -6.58 -7.31
C SER A 99 -0.44 -7.35 -7.08
N TRP A 100 -0.56 -8.04 -5.94
CA TRP A 100 -1.77 -8.72 -5.54
C TRP A 100 -2.93 -7.74 -5.34
N TYR A 101 -2.74 -6.64 -4.62
CA TYR A 101 -3.77 -5.60 -4.46
C TYR A 101 -4.21 -5.00 -5.81
N ILE A 102 -3.25 -4.62 -6.65
CA ILE A 102 -3.51 -4.06 -7.98
C ILE A 102 -4.33 -5.02 -8.85
N THR A 103 -3.95 -6.31 -8.86
CA THR A 103 -4.59 -7.30 -9.73
C THR A 103 -5.96 -7.72 -9.21
N SER A 104 -6.11 -7.94 -7.90
CA SER A 104 -7.36 -8.39 -7.28
C SER A 104 -8.48 -7.36 -7.42
N HIS A 105 -8.16 -6.07 -7.31
CA HIS A 105 -9.13 -4.97 -7.43
C HIS A 105 -9.22 -4.40 -8.85
N ARG A 106 -8.38 -4.91 -9.77
CA ARG A 106 -8.29 -4.44 -11.18
C ARG A 106 -8.02 -2.93 -11.27
N TYR A 107 -7.18 -2.41 -10.38
CA TYR A 107 -6.83 -0.99 -10.33
C TYR A 107 -6.17 -0.53 -11.65
N LYS A 108 -6.75 0.52 -12.25
CA LYS A 108 -6.26 1.15 -13.48
C LYS A 108 -4.92 1.83 -13.24
N LYS A 109 -4.14 2.03 -14.31
CA LYS A 109 -2.79 2.63 -14.23
C LYS A 109 -2.79 3.99 -13.52
N ASP A 110 -3.82 4.78 -13.74
CA ASP A 110 -4.02 6.14 -13.23
C ASP A 110 -4.94 6.19 -11.99
N SER A 111 -5.43 5.05 -11.51
CA SER A 111 -6.28 5.01 -10.31
C SER A 111 -5.50 5.38 -9.05
N TYR A 112 -6.20 6.03 -8.13
CA TYR A 112 -5.63 6.54 -6.89
C TYR A 112 -4.94 5.43 -6.10
N ALA A 113 -5.60 4.29 -5.90
CA ALA A 113 -5.02 3.18 -5.15
C ALA A 113 -3.71 2.69 -5.79
N ARG A 114 -3.67 2.49 -7.10
CA ARG A 114 -2.44 2.04 -7.77
C ARG A 114 -1.31 3.05 -7.64
N VAL A 115 -1.58 4.34 -7.90
CA VAL A 115 -0.58 5.40 -7.80
C VAL A 115 -0.02 5.50 -6.38
N ALA A 116 -0.88 5.42 -5.37
CA ALA A 116 -0.48 5.45 -3.96
C ALA A 116 0.38 4.22 -3.57
N LEU A 117 -0.05 3.01 -3.95
CA LEU A 117 0.69 1.77 -3.66
C LEU A 117 2.04 1.71 -4.40
N ASP A 118 2.10 2.18 -5.65
CA ASP A 118 3.34 2.26 -6.43
C ASP A 118 4.31 3.28 -5.82
N ARG A 119 3.82 4.46 -5.40
CA ARG A 119 4.63 5.47 -4.71
C ARG A 119 5.21 4.97 -3.39
N LEU A 120 4.41 4.35 -2.53
CA LEU A 120 4.88 3.75 -1.28
C LEU A 120 6.01 2.75 -1.52
N TYR A 121 5.85 1.87 -2.52
CA TYR A 121 6.88 0.92 -2.88
C TYR A 121 8.16 1.60 -3.39
N LEU A 122 8.05 2.66 -4.19
CA LEU A 122 9.21 3.38 -4.71
C LEU A 122 9.99 4.08 -3.59
N ASP A 123 9.30 4.72 -2.64
CA ASP A 123 9.94 5.34 -1.47
C ASP A 123 10.67 4.28 -0.62
N TYR A 124 10.05 3.12 -0.38
CA TYR A 124 10.73 2.01 0.31
C TYR A 124 11.88 1.43 -0.49
N LYS A 125 11.74 1.29 -1.81
CA LYS A 125 12.82 0.83 -2.68
C LYS A 125 14.02 1.74 -2.60
N GLU A 126 13.82 3.06 -2.63
CA GLU A 126 14.89 4.03 -2.47
C GLU A 126 15.57 3.87 -1.11
N PHE A 127 14.79 3.85 -0.02
CA PHE A 127 15.33 3.67 1.33
C PHE A 127 16.17 2.40 1.47
N PHE A 128 15.61 1.24 1.14
CA PHE A 128 16.25 -0.05 1.29
C PHE A 128 17.46 -0.24 0.36
N THR A 129 17.48 0.43 -0.79
CA THR A 129 18.67 0.43 -1.67
C THR A 129 19.81 1.24 -1.07
N ASN A 130 19.50 2.32 -0.35
CA ASN A 130 20.50 3.24 0.20
C ASN A 130 20.90 2.93 1.66
N HIS A 131 20.10 2.15 2.39
CA HIS A 131 20.28 1.83 3.81
C HIS A 131 20.34 0.33 4.03
N THR A 132 21.34 -0.33 3.45
CA THR A 132 21.47 -1.80 3.54
C THR A 132 22.10 -2.28 4.83
N THR A 133 22.67 -1.40 5.66
CA THR A 133 23.45 -1.77 6.86
C THR A 133 22.84 -1.22 8.14
N VAL A 134 22.61 -2.13 9.10
CA VAL A 134 22.12 -1.81 10.45
C VAL A 134 23.20 -2.16 11.49
N SER A 135 23.43 -1.25 12.43
CA SER A 135 24.35 -1.36 13.55
C SER A 135 23.66 -0.90 14.84
N ASP A 136 24.24 -1.20 16.00
CA ASP A 136 23.71 -0.70 17.28
C ASP A 136 23.56 0.82 17.31
N MET A 137 24.45 1.55 16.62
CA MET A 137 24.43 3.01 16.58
C MET A 137 23.29 3.60 15.73
N ASN A 138 22.85 2.90 14.69
CA ASN A 138 21.86 3.43 13.73
C ASN A 138 20.51 2.71 13.77
N LYS A 139 20.34 1.66 14.59
CA LYS A 139 19.12 0.84 14.66
C LYS A 139 17.86 1.68 14.90
N ALA A 140 17.88 2.59 15.86
CA ALA A 140 16.72 3.44 16.18
C ALA A 140 16.36 4.37 15.00
N GLU A 141 17.36 4.94 14.35
CA GLU A 141 17.16 5.78 13.16
C GLU A 141 16.60 4.97 11.99
N TYR A 142 17.11 3.74 11.80
CA TYR A 142 16.61 2.82 10.79
C TYR A 142 15.13 2.48 10.99
N GLU A 143 14.71 2.20 12.23
CA GLU A 143 13.29 1.98 12.58
C GLU A 143 12.44 3.22 12.26
N ASN A 144 12.88 4.39 12.70
CA ASN A 144 12.17 5.64 12.50
C ASN A 144 12.00 5.98 11.02
N GLN A 145 13.04 5.78 10.20
CA GLN A 145 12.95 6.06 8.76
C GLN A 145 11.97 5.14 8.05
N ILE A 146 11.90 3.86 8.43
CA ILE A 146 10.90 2.92 7.86
C ILE A 146 9.47 3.40 8.19
N LEU A 147 9.23 3.83 9.44
CA LEU A 147 7.92 4.33 9.88
C LEU A 147 7.56 5.66 9.20
N ALA A 148 8.52 6.58 9.10
CA ALA A 148 8.33 7.90 8.50
C ALA A 148 7.94 7.82 7.02
N ILE A 149 8.45 6.82 6.27
CA ILE A 149 8.04 6.59 4.87
C ILE A 149 6.54 6.25 4.78
N LEU A 150 6.06 5.36 5.65
CA LEU A 150 4.65 4.98 5.66
C LEU A 150 3.76 6.15 6.11
N GLU A 151 4.17 6.87 7.15
CA GLU A 151 3.48 8.07 7.62
C GLU A 151 3.37 9.14 6.52
N LYS A 152 4.49 9.47 5.87
CA LYS A 152 4.52 10.42 4.73
C LYS A 152 3.56 10.03 3.62
N ASN A 153 3.49 8.74 3.27
CA ASN A 153 2.63 8.25 2.20
C ASN A 153 1.14 8.16 2.57
N THR A 154 0.80 8.35 3.85
CA THR A 154 -0.59 8.25 4.35
C THR A 154 -1.11 9.47 5.10
N ALA A 155 -0.28 10.51 5.30
CA ALA A 155 -0.60 11.68 6.11
C ALA A 155 -1.95 12.35 5.79
N ASN A 156 -2.32 12.42 4.50
CA ASN A 156 -3.55 13.07 4.04
C ASN A 156 -4.56 12.06 3.46
N MET A 157 -4.38 10.77 3.73
CA MET A 157 -5.22 9.71 3.19
C MET A 157 -6.41 9.47 4.11
N SER A 158 -7.61 9.81 3.67
CA SER A 158 -8.86 9.56 4.42
C SER A 158 -9.47 8.18 4.16
N ASN A 159 -9.01 7.46 3.14
CA ASN A 159 -9.56 6.16 2.78
C ASN A 159 -8.93 5.04 3.61
N ASP A 160 -9.70 4.48 4.54
CA ASP A 160 -9.22 3.45 5.47
C ASP A 160 -8.86 2.12 4.81
N GLU A 161 -9.47 1.78 3.67
CA GLU A 161 -9.10 0.58 2.92
C GLU A 161 -7.67 0.69 2.37
N LEU A 162 -7.33 1.84 1.78
CA LEU A 162 -5.99 2.09 1.27
C LEU A 162 -4.97 2.22 2.42
N ARG A 163 -5.33 2.86 3.53
CA ARG A 163 -4.51 2.90 4.76
C ARG A 163 -4.22 1.50 5.30
N PHE A 164 -5.23 0.64 5.31
CA PHE A 164 -5.10 -0.77 5.67
C PHE A 164 -4.13 -1.49 4.72
N TYR A 165 -4.29 -1.34 3.40
CA TYR A 165 -3.38 -1.94 2.42
C TYR A 165 -1.93 -1.50 2.59
N MET A 166 -1.70 -0.23 2.92
CA MET A 166 -0.35 0.30 3.15
C MET A 166 0.30 -0.26 4.43
N ASN A 167 -0.43 -0.32 5.55
CA ASN A 167 0.03 -1.03 6.76
C ASN A 167 0.38 -2.49 6.43
N GLU A 168 -0.54 -3.19 5.76
CA GLU A 168 -0.39 -4.60 5.40
C GLU A 168 0.77 -4.87 4.46
N MET A 169 1.05 -3.97 3.50
CA MET A 169 2.21 -4.09 2.63
C MET A 169 3.51 -4.11 3.44
N VAL A 170 3.63 -3.25 4.45
CA VAL A 170 4.80 -3.20 5.33
C VAL A 170 4.86 -4.43 6.22
N ILE A 171 3.79 -4.76 6.95
CA ILE A 171 3.72 -5.93 7.84
C ILE A 171 4.07 -7.22 7.10
N TYR A 172 3.39 -7.47 5.98
CA TYR A 172 3.57 -8.69 5.20
C TYR A 172 5.00 -8.80 4.67
N SER A 173 5.52 -7.73 4.08
CA SER A 173 6.84 -7.77 3.45
C SER A 173 7.97 -7.99 4.44
N LEU A 174 7.92 -7.35 5.62
CA LEU A 174 8.92 -7.53 6.66
C LEU A 174 8.85 -8.93 7.27
N LYS A 175 7.66 -9.43 7.60
CA LYS A 175 7.48 -10.79 8.16
C LYS A 175 7.94 -11.87 7.20
N GLU A 176 7.53 -11.80 5.93
CA GLU A 176 7.93 -12.78 4.93
C GLU A 176 9.41 -12.71 4.60
N ALA A 177 9.99 -11.51 4.60
CA ALA A 177 11.43 -11.36 4.39
C ALA A 177 12.24 -12.11 5.46
N MET A 178 11.85 -12.00 6.73
CA MET A 178 12.52 -12.70 7.84
C MET A 178 12.32 -14.21 7.83
N ARG A 179 11.20 -14.68 7.27
CA ARG A 179 10.80 -16.10 7.26
C ARG A 179 11.22 -16.86 6.01
N ASP A 180 11.73 -16.19 4.99
CA ASP A 180 12.08 -16.82 3.72
C ASP A 180 13.15 -17.91 3.91
N GLY A 181 12.68 -19.16 3.87
CA GLY A 181 13.48 -20.38 3.97
C GLY A 181 13.85 -20.96 2.61
N ASN A 182 14.11 -20.14 1.60
CA ASN A 182 14.54 -20.64 0.29
C ASN A 182 15.77 -21.56 0.41
N ASN A 183 15.56 -22.86 0.13
CA ASN A 183 16.56 -23.93 0.28
C ASN A 183 17.83 -23.74 -0.59
N ARG A 184 17.80 -22.83 -1.56
CA ARG A 184 18.98 -22.48 -2.38
C ARG A 184 19.91 -21.49 -1.68
N VAL A 185 19.41 -20.79 -0.66
CA VAL A 185 20.15 -19.81 0.13
C VAL A 185 20.97 -20.54 1.19
N LYS A 186 22.28 -20.29 1.20
CA LYS A 186 23.20 -20.91 2.17
C LYS A 186 23.96 -19.84 2.94
N ARG A 187 23.99 -19.97 4.26
CA ARG A 187 24.91 -19.18 5.09
C ARG A 187 26.33 -19.69 4.88
N ILE A 188 27.22 -18.82 4.45
CA ILE A 188 28.65 -19.10 4.35
C ILE A 188 29.21 -18.94 5.76
N ARG A 189 29.81 -20.02 6.27
CA ARG A 189 30.50 -20.03 7.57
C ARG A 189 31.89 -19.43 7.45
#